data_AF-A0A955QU29-F1
#
_entry.id   AF-A0A955QU29-F1
#
_cell.length_a   1.000
_cell.length_b   1.000
_cell.length_c   1.000
_cell.angle_alpha   90.00
_cell.angle_beta   90.00
_cell.angle_gamma   90.00
#
_symmetry.space_group_name_H-M   'P 1'
#
loop_
_entity.id
_entity.type
_entity.pdbx_description
1 polymer ?
#
loop_
_entity_poly.entity_id
_entity_poly.type
_entity_poly.pdbx_seq_one_letter_code
_entity_poly.pdbx_strand_id
1 'polypeptide(L)'
;MEHEKDHRPHLSPPNEWPAYRRPDQDIEFLTRDELRAVRLQLDWLKPELLQQEEHIASTIVVFGSARLPEPQAAQAQLTAAKSAHETQANEHTRRRLIIAQNQMHLSRYYDEAREFSRLVSSTCQIQGQCEYVVVTGGGPGIMEAGNRGAFDVGAKSVGLNIALPHEQHPNPYITPSLCFQFHYFAIRKMHFLNRAKALVAFPGGFGTLDELFETLTLLQTNVISGVSIILMGQEFWEKLINWPMFVDSGLISPQDLELFHYAESAQEAWDTILRDHPERPVP
;
A
#
# COMPACT_ATOMS: atom_id res chain seq x y z
N MET A 1 20.75 45.89 -59.47
CA MET A 1 20.06 45.96 -58.16
C MET A 1 19.38 44.62 -57.95
N GLU A 2 20.17 43.64 -57.55
CA GLU A 2 19.66 42.30 -57.22
C GLU A 2 19.36 42.30 -55.73
N HIS A 3 18.09 42.08 -55.40
CA HIS A 3 17.65 41.83 -54.04
C HIS A 3 18.18 40.46 -53.62
N GLU A 4 19.28 40.48 -52.86
CA GLU A 4 19.81 39.34 -52.14
C GLU A 4 18.71 38.88 -51.16
N LYS A 5 18.03 37.77 -51.49
CA LYS A 5 17.01 37.18 -50.62
C LYS A 5 17.69 36.70 -49.35
N ASP A 6 17.44 37.41 -48.25
CA ASP A 6 17.89 37.07 -46.91
C ASP A 6 17.56 35.60 -46.57
N HIS A 7 18.56 34.73 -46.67
CA HIS A 7 18.48 33.30 -46.35
C HIS A 7 18.72 33.03 -44.85
N ARG A 8 18.45 34.01 -43.98
CA ARG A 8 18.50 33.77 -42.54
C ARG A 8 17.43 32.74 -42.18
N PRO A 9 17.80 31.60 -41.55
CA PRO A 9 16.80 30.65 -41.08
C PRO A 9 15.85 31.38 -40.16
N HIS A 10 14.55 31.22 -40.38
CA HIS A 10 13.53 31.72 -39.47
C HIS A 10 13.74 31.03 -38.13
N LEU A 11 14.44 31.70 -37.21
CA LEU A 11 14.58 31.25 -35.84
C LEU A 11 13.19 31.30 -35.21
N SER A 12 12.76 30.21 -34.59
CA SER A 12 11.58 30.20 -33.74
C SER A 12 11.68 31.35 -32.72
N PRO A 13 10.57 31.98 -32.33
CA PRO A 13 10.60 33.08 -31.39
C PRO A 13 11.23 32.64 -30.05
N PRO A 14 11.90 33.56 -29.31
CA PRO A 14 12.64 33.19 -28.10
C PRO A 14 11.82 32.47 -27.02
N ASN A 15 10.51 32.69 -26.98
CA ASN A 15 9.57 32.01 -26.08
C ASN A 15 9.38 30.51 -26.37
N GLU A 16 9.75 30.04 -27.57
CA GLU A 16 9.73 28.63 -27.97
C GLU A 16 11.06 27.92 -27.71
N TRP A 17 12.11 28.66 -27.34
CA TRP A 17 13.43 28.08 -27.07
C TRP A 17 13.42 27.34 -25.72
N PRO A 18 13.82 26.06 -25.67
CA PRO A 18 13.85 25.30 -24.42
C PRO A 18 14.64 26.00 -23.31
N ALA A 19 15.80 26.59 -23.63
CA ALA A 19 16.65 27.28 -22.66
C ALA A 19 16.05 28.59 -22.08
N TYR A 20 15.00 29.14 -22.69
CA TYR A 20 14.31 30.33 -22.18
C TYR A 20 13.13 29.98 -21.26
N ARG A 21 12.72 28.70 -21.20
CA ARG A 21 11.69 28.24 -20.27
C ARG A 21 12.21 28.38 -18.84
N ARG A 22 11.34 28.83 -17.93
CA ARG A 22 11.68 28.87 -16.51
C ARG A 22 11.85 27.44 -15.97
N PRO A 23 12.89 27.14 -15.18
CA PRO A 23 13.16 25.78 -14.73
C PRO A 23 12.01 25.12 -13.95
N ASP A 24 11.25 25.89 -13.17
CA ASP A 24 10.08 25.40 -12.42
C ASP A 24 8.88 25.04 -13.30
N GLN A 25 8.90 25.40 -14.58
CA GLN A 25 7.85 25.12 -15.56
C GLN A 25 8.33 24.20 -16.69
N ASP A 26 9.59 23.77 -16.67
CA ASP A 26 10.19 22.94 -17.70
C ASP A 26 10.22 21.47 -17.27
N ILE A 27 9.17 20.72 -17.63
CA ILE A 27 9.04 19.30 -17.29
C ILE A 27 10.15 18.45 -17.94
N GLU A 28 10.59 18.80 -19.15
CA GLU A 28 11.69 18.08 -19.82
C GLU A 28 12.99 18.23 -19.02
N PHE A 29 13.27 19.44 -18.53
CA PHE A 29 14.41 19.69 -17.65
C PHE A 29 14.26 18.98 -16.29
N LEU A 30 13.10 19.06 -15.64
CA LEU A 30 12.84 18.46 -14.32
C LEU A 30 12.89 16.92 -14.35
N THR A 31 12.62 16.30 -15.50
CA THR A 31 12.63 14.84 -15.67
C THR A 31 13.99 14.25 -16.03
N ARG A 32 15.02 15.09 -16.22
CA ARG A 32 16.40 14.66 -16.45
C ARG A 32 16.99 13.88 -15.29
N ASP A 33 17.86 12.91 -15.58
CA ASP A 33 18.51 12.07 -14.58
C ASP A 33 19.32 12.87 -13.56
N GLU A 34 19.96 13.96 -13.98
CA GLU A 34 20.72 14.85 -13.09
C GLU A 34 19.84 15.50 -12.02
N LEU A 35 18.53 15.63 -12.27
CA LEU A 35 17.55 16.22 -11.35
C LEU A 35 16.81 15.16 -10.51
N ARG A 36 17.32 13.90 -10.48
CA ARG A 36 16.76 12.84 -9.63
C ARG A 36 16.67 13.24 -8.15
N ALA A 37 17.68 13.92 -7.62
CA ALA A 37 17.68 14.36 -6.22
C ALA A 37 16.51 15.32 -5.90
N VAL A 38 16.19 16.23 -6.83
CA VAL A 38 15.03 17.14 -6.69
C VAL A 38 13.72 16.34 -6.71
N ARG A 39 13.59 15.37 -7.63
CA ARG A 39 12.39 14.53 -7.70
C ARG A 39 12.21 13.63 -6.48
N LEU A 40 13.30 13.09 -5.92
CA LEU A 40 13.25 12.37 -4.64
C LEU A 40 12.74 13.26 -3.51
N GLN A 41 13.20 14.52 -3.46
CA GLN A 41 12.71 15.50 -2.49
C GLN A 41 11.22 15.81 -2.69
N LEU A 42 10.73 15.91 -3.93
CA LEU A 42 9.31 16.13 -4.21
C LEU A 42 8.44 14.92 -3.82
N ASP A 43 8.88 13.69 -4.13
CA ASP A 43 8.22 12.45 -3.69
C ASP A 43 8.17 12.36 -2.16
N TRP A 44 9.15 12.93 -1.44
CA TRP A 44 9.12 13.03 0.02
C TRP A 44 8.16 14.12 0.50
N LEU A 45 8.32 15.35 0.01
CA LEU A 45 7.64 16.54 0.54
C LEU A 45 6.14 16.56 0.25
N LYS A 46 5.71 16.18 -0.96
CA LYS A 46 4.30 16.30 -1.34
C LYS A 46 3.36 15.46 -0.44
N PRO A 47 3.63 14.17 -0.21
CA PRO A 47 2.80 13.37 0.70
C PRO A 47 2.92 13.80 2.16
N GLU A 48 4.10 14.25 2.59
CA GLU A 48 4.31 14.74 3.96
C GLU A 48 3.47 15.99 4.25
N LEU A 49 3.57 17.01 3.39
CA LEU A 49 2.85 18.27 3.57
C LEU A 49 1.33 18.09 3.49
N LEU A 50 0.84 17.32 2.52
CA LEU A 50 -0.60 17.09 2.37
C LEU A 50 -1.18 16.26 3.52
N GLN A 51 -0.44 15.30 4.07
CA GLN A 51 -0.87 14.60 5.29
C GLN A 51 -0.87 15.51 6.52
N GLN A 52 0.05 16.48 6.63
CA GLN A 52 0.04 17.47 7.71
C GLN A 52 -1.15 18.43 7.59
N GLU A 53 -1.47 18.90 6.38
CA GLU A 53 -2.65 19.72 6.09
C GLU A 53 -3.96 19.00 6.42
N GLU A 54 -3.99 17.68 6.22
CA GLU A 54 -5.12 16.81 6.57
C GLU A 54 -5.12 16.36 8.05
N HIS A 55 -4.17 16.87 8.84
CA HIS A 55 -4.00 16.61 10.27
C HIS A 55 -3.76 15.12 10.63
N ILE A 56 -3.14 14.35 9.74
CA ILE A 56 -2.83 12.93 9.98
C ILE A 56 -1.70 12.81 11.00
N ALA A 57 -2.05 12.40 12.23
CA ALA A 57 -1.11 12.30 13.34
C ALA A 57 -0.41 10.93 13.40
N SER A 58 -1.13 9.86 13.08
CA SER A 58 -0.58 8.50 13.05
C SER A 58 -1.34 7.62 12.07
N THR A 59 -0.71 6.54 11.61
CA THR A 59 -1.28 5.64 10.61
C THR A 59 -1.23 4.17 11.05
N ILE A 60 -2.10 3.36 10.45
CA ILE A 60 -1.98 1.90 10.43
C ILE A 60 -1.83 1.46 8.98
N VAL A 61 -0.74 0.76 8.71
CA VAL A 61 -0.46 0.21 7.40
C VAL A 61 -1.25 -1.08 7.22
N VAL A 62 -2.08 -1.15 6.19
CA VAL A 62 -2.82 -2.37 5.82
C VAL A 62 -2.31 -2.89 4.49
N PHE A 63 -1.70 -4.08 4.52
CA PHE A 63 -1.16 -4.75 3.35
C PHE A 63 -1.77 -6.13 3.14
N GLY A 64 -1.81 -6.54 1.88
CA GLY A 64 -2.24 -7.87 1.49
C GLY A 64 -2.30 -8.01 -0.03
N SER A 65 -2.84 -9.12 -0.50
CA SER A 65 -2.92 -9.40 -1.92
C SER A 65 -3.77 -8.38 -2.69
N ALA A 66 -3.20 -7.82 -3.77
CA ALA A 66 -3.93 -7.05 -4.78
C ALA A 66 -4.90 -7.91 -5.62
N ARG A 67 -4.91 -9.23 -5.42
CA ARG A 67 -5.64 -10.20 -6.23
C ARG A 67 -6.73 -10.95 -5.48
N LEU A 68 -6.96 -10.64 -4.21
CA LEU A 68 -8.04 -11.25 -3.43
C LEU A 68 -9.31 -10.42 -3.61
N PRO A 69 -10.32 -10.91 -4.34
CA PRO A 69 -11.57 -10.19 -4.53
C PRO A 69 -12.47 -10.30 -3.28
N GLU A 70 -13.48 -9.44 -3.21
CA GLU A 70 -14.57 -9.59 -2.24
C GLU A 70 -15.30 -10.94 -2.44
N PRO A 71 -15.91 -11.53 -1.38
CA PRO A 71 -16.44 -12.90 -1.44
C PRO A 71 -17.45 -13.16 -2.56
N GLN A 72 -18.32 -12.19 -2.85
CA GLN A 72 -19.30 -12.34 -3.94
C GLN A 72 -18.62 -12.46 -5.30
N ALA A 73 -17.60 -11.63 -5.57
CA ALA A 73 -16.83 -11.70 -6.80
C ALA A 73 -15.97 -12.98 -6.85
N ALA A 74 -15.39 -13.42 -5.73
CA ALA A 74 -14.68 -14.69 -5.62
C ALA A 74 -15.58 -15.88 -5.98
N GLN A 75 -16.82 -15.88 -5.47
CA GLN A 75 -17.80 -16.92 -5.74
C GLN A 75 -18.22 -16.95 -7.21
N ALA A 76 -18.42 -15.79 -7.83
CA ALA A 76 -18.71 -15.69 -9.25
C ALA A 76 -17.55 -16.22 -10.12
N GLN A 77 -16.31 -15.88 -9.77
CA GLN A 77 -15.11 -16.38 -10.43
C GLN A 77 -14.97 -17.90 -10.31
N LEU A 78 -15.26 -18.46 -9.13
CA LEU A 78 -15.26 -19.90 -8.89
C LEU A 78 -16.31 -20.61 -9.75
N THR A 79 -17.54 -20.10 -9.81
CA THR A 79 -18.60 -20.66 -10.66
C THR A 79 -18.19 -20.63 -12.13
N ALA A 80 -17.67 -19.50 -12.62
CA ALA A 80 -17.19 -19.38 -14.00
C ALA A 80 -16.03 -20.34 -14.32
N ALA A 81 -15.09 -20.51 -13.38
CA ALA A 81 -13.97 -21.44 -13.54
C ALA A 81 -14.41 -22.91 -13.56
N LYS A 82 -15.39 -23.29 -12.73
CA LYS A 82 -16.00 -24.63 -12.74
C LYS A 82 -16.64 -24.93 -14.09
N SER A 83 -17.53 -24.05 -14.56
CA SER A 83 -18.21 -24.25 -15.85
C SER A 83 -17.24 -24.31 -17.03
N ALA A 84 -16.18 -23.48 -17.02
CA ALA A 84 -15.14 -23.55 -18.05
C ALA A 84 -14.37 -24.88 -18.04
N HIS A 85 -14.08 -25.44 -16.85
CA HIS A 85 -13.42 -26.73 -16.73
C HIS A 85 -14.31 -27.90 -17.14
N GLU A 86 -15.60 -27.86 -16.80
CA GLU A 86 -16.59 -28.84 -17.24
C GLU A 86 -16.79 -28.83 -18.76
N THR A 87 -16.76 -27.65 -19.38
CA THR A 87 -16.89 -27.50 -20.84
C THR A 87 -15.64 -27.96 -21.57
N GLN A 88 -14.46 -27.63 -21.04
CA GLN A 88 -13.18 -28.00 -21.65
C GLN A 88 -12.13 -28.31 -20.59
N ALA A 89 -12.03 -29.58 -20.22
CA ALA A 89 -11.05 -30.06 -19.27
C ALA A 89 -9.64 -30.07 -19.90
N ASN A 90 -8.79 -29.14 -19.48
CA ASN A 90 -7.38 -29.07 -19.81
C ASN A 90 -6.59 -28.51 -18.62
N GLU A 91 -5.25 -28.50 -18.73
CA GLU A 91 -4.39 -28.05 -17.63
C GLU A 91 -4.61 -26.58 -17.27
N HIS A 92 -4.91 -25.73 -18.26
CA HIS A 92 -5.18 -24.31 -18.01
C HIS A 92 -6.50 -24.11 -17.24
N THR A 93 -7.58 -24.80 -17.63
CA THR A 93 -8.86 -24.70 -16.91
C THR A 93 -8.78 -25.33 -15.53
N ARG A 94 -8.03 -26.43 -15.38
CA ARG A 94 -7.74 -27.05 -14.08
C ARG A 94 -7.01 -26.07 -13.15
N ARG A 95 -5.94 -25.44 -13.62
CA ARG A 95 -5.18 -24.46 -12.85
C ARG A 95 -6.02 -23.26 -12.45
N ARG A 96 -6.86 -22.74 -13.36
CA ARG A 96 -7.81 -21.65 -13.06
C ARG A 96 -8.83 -22.04 -12.00
N LEU A 97 -9.36 -23.26 -12.06
CA LEU A 97 -10.28 -23.77 -11.05
C LEU A 97 -9.63 -23.84 -9.66
N ILE A 98 -8.41 -24.38 -9.56
CA ILE A 98 -7.66 -24.45 -8.30
C ILE A 98 -7.42 -23.04 -7.74
N ILE A 99 -7.00 -22.09 -8.58
CA ILE A 99 -6.80 -20.70 -8.16
C ILE A 99 -8.10 -20.09 -7.63
N ALA A 100 -9.21 -20.26 -8.35
CA ALA A 100 -10.50 -19.71 -7.93
C ALA A 100 -11.02 -20.34 -6.63
N GLN A 101 -10.78 -21.64 -6.41
CA GLN A 101 -11.09 -22.31 -5.13
C GLN A 101 -10.29 -21.70 -3.98
N ASN A 102 -8.98 -21.52 -4.17
CA ASN A 102 -8.11 -20.93 -3.16
C ASN A 102 -8.47 -19.46 -2.89
N GLN A 103 -8.74 -18.67 -3.93
CA GLN A 103 -9.18 -17.29 -3.77
C GLN A 103 -10.54 -17.19 -3.08
N MET A 104 -11.47 -18.12 -3.35
CA MET A 104 -12.74 -18.17 -2.62
C MET A 104 -12.51 -18.43 -1.13
N HIS A 105 -11.63 -19.37 -0.78
CA HIS A 105 -11.28 -19.65 0.62
C HIS A 105 -10.64 -18.43 1.30
N LEU A 106 -9.74 -17.73 0.61
CA LEU A 106 -9.05 -16.55 1.11
C LEU A 106 -9.92 -15.27 1.07
N SER A 107 -11.06 -15.27 0.37
CA SER A 107 -11.86 -14.05 0.17
C SER A 107 -12.41 -13.48 1.48
N ARG A 108 -12.55 -14.30 2.53
CA ARG A 108 -12.89 -13.85 3.89
C ARG A 108 -11.99 -12.74 4.42
N TYR A 109 -10.70 -12.73 4.03
CA TYR A 109 -9.76 -11.70 4.46
C TYR A 109 -10.05 -10.33 3.87
N TYR A 110 -10.81 -10.25 2.76
CA TYR A 110 -11.33 -8.97 2.28
C TYR A 110 -12.33 -8.39 3.29
N ASP A 111 -13.27 -9.19 3.79
CA ASP A 111 -14.24 -8.74 4.79
C ASP A 111 -13.56 -8.37 6.11
N GLU A 112 -12.59 -9.17 6.57
CA GLU A 112 -11.82 -8.86 7.77
C GLU A 112 -11.00 -7.57 7.63
N ALA A 113 -10.37 -7.32 6.47
CA ALA A 113 -9.64 -6.07 6.23
C ALA A 113 -10.57 -4.85 6.22
N ARG A 114 -11.76 -5.00 5.62
CA ARG A 114 -12.79 -3.97 5.61
C ARG A 114 -13.31 -3.69 7.01
N GLU A 115 -13.61 -4.73 7.79
CA GLU A 115 -14.11 -4.59 9.16
C GLU A 115 -13.05 -4.01 10.09
N PHE A 116 -11.79 -4.45 9.97
CA PHE A 116 -10.67 -3.89 10.73
C PHE A 116 -10.56 -2.39 10.52
N SER A 117 -10.51 -1.94 9.26
CA SER A 117 -10.45 -0.53 8.93
C SER A 117 -11.66 0.25 9.42
N ARG A 118 -12.88 -0.32 9.28
CA ARG A 118 -14.11 0.30 9.78
C ARG A 118 -14.04 0.55 11.29
N LEU A 119 -13.57 -0.45 12.03
CA LEU A 119 -13.47 -0.45 13.48
C LEU A 119 -12.41 0.55 13.98
N VAL A 120 -11.20 0.52 13.41
CA VAL A 120 -10.15 1.49 13.72
C VAL A 120 -10.61 2.91 13.42
N SER A 121 -11.10 3.15 12.19
CA SER A 121 -11.50 4.49 11.76
C SER A 121 -12.64 5.06 12.59
N SER A 122 -13.65 4.26 12.92
CA SER A 122 -14.77 4.72 13.77
C SER A 122 -14.37 5.00 15.21
N THR A 123 -13.25 4.44 15.68
CA THR A 123 -12.74 4.63 17.04
C THR A 123 -11.77 5.81 17.13
N CYS A 124 -10.91 6.01 16.12
CA CYS A 124 -9.75 6.90 16.20
C CYS A 124 -9.85 8.17 15.36
N GLN A 125 -10.90 8.31 14.52
CA GLN A 125 -11.14 9.50 13.72
C GLN A 125 -12.42 10.22 14.14
N ILE A 126 -12.52 10.53 15.44
CA ILE A 126 -13.68 11.19 16.05
C ILE A 126 -13.33 12.61 16.47
N GLN A 127 -14.31 13.52 16.46
CA GLN A 127 -14.18 14.88 17.00
C GLN A 127 -12.99 15.70 16.46
N GLY A 128 -12.60 15.46 15.20
CA GLY A 128 -11.48 16.16 14.56
C GLY A 128 -10.11 15.52 14.80
N GLN A 129 -10.03 14.44 15.58
CA GLN A 129 -8.83 13.60 15.66
C GLN A 129 -8.63 12.80 14.37
N CYS A 130 -7.38 12.56 14.02
CA CYS A 130 -6.97 11.81 12.83
C CYS A 130 -5.77 10.92 13.18
N GLU A 131 -6.03 9.95 14.06
CA GLU A 131 -5.06 8.96 14.49
C GLU A 131 -5.39 7.57 13.99
N TYR A 132 -4.36 6.73 13.90
CA TYR A 132 -4.44 5.38 13.37
C TYR A 132 -5.12 5.34 11.99
N VAL A 133 -4.90 6.37 11.18
CA VAL A 133 -5.52 6.49 9.86
C VAL A 133 -5.03 5.36 8.97
N VAL A 134 -5.97 4.65 8.37
CA VAL A 134 -5.66 3.52 7.49
C VAL A 134 -4.87 4.02 6.27
N VAL A 135 -3.70 3.44 6.05
CA VAL A 135 -2.87 3.68 4.87
C VAL A 135 -2.63 2.36 4.12
N THR A 136 -2.81 2.39 2.81
CA THR A 136 -2.61 1.22 1.94
C THR A 136 -1.78 1.59 0.71
N GLY A 137 -1.43 0.61 -0.10
CA GLY A 137 -0.83 0.86 -1.42
C GLY A 137 -1.80 1.40 -2.48
N GLY A 138 -3.07 1.61 -2.12
CA GLY A 138 -4.12 2.20 -2.95
C GLY A 138 -4.59 1.33 -4.12
N GLY A 139 -4.23 0.05 -4.14
CA GLY A 139 -4.62 -0.92 -5.15
C GLY A 139 -5.98 -1.59 -4.91
N PRO A 140 -6.36 -2.57 -5.76
CA PRO A 140 -7.53 -3.43 -5.53
C PRO A 140 -7.23 -4.48 -4.45
N GLY A 141 -8.22 -5.33 -4.17
CA GLY A 141 -8.12 -6.45 -3.24
C GLY A 141 -8.05 -6.00 -1.78
N ILE A 142 -7.11 -6.54 -0.99
CA ILE A 142 -7.02 -6.18 0.44
C ILE A 142 -6.77 -4.69 0.66
N MET A 143 -5.98 -4.04 -0.20
CA MET A 143 -5.75 -2.60 -0.10
C MET A 143 -7.05 -1.80 -0.28
N GLU A 144 -7.88 -2.22 -1.25
CA GLU A 144 -9.21 -1.64 -1.45
C GLU A 144 -10.12 -1.91 -0.26
N ALA A 145 -10.16 -3.14 0.26
CA ALA A 145 -10.94 -3.46 1.46
C ALA A 145 -10.55 -2.54 2.64
N GLY A 146 -9.25 -2.34 2.83
CA GLY A 146 -8.71 -1.44 3.85
C GLY A 146 -9.21 0.01 3.68
N ASN A 147 -9.12 0.58 2.48
CA ASN A 147 -9.64 1.94 2.23
C ASN A 147 -11.18 1.99 2.35
N ARG A 148 -11.88 0.96 1.85
CA ARG A 148 -13.34 0.86 1.85
C ARG A 148 -13.92 0.82 3.25
N GLY A 149 -13.29 0.11 4.18
CA GLY A 149 -13.72 0.04 5.57
C GLY A 149 -13.76 1.41 6.26
N ALA A 150 -12.73 2.23 6.04
CA ALA A 150 -12.70 3.61 6.51
C ALA A 150 -13.75 4.49 5.80
N PHE A 151 -13.90 4.33 4.48
CA PHE A 151 -14.89 5.04 3.69
C PHE A 151 -16.33 4.77 4.13
N ASP A 152 -16.66 3.53 4.50
CA ASP A 152 -18.01 3.13 4.94
C ASP A 152 -18.51 3.90 6.17
N VAL A 153 -17.59 4.41 7.00
CA VAL A 153 -17.88 5.23 8.19
C VAL A 153 -17.58 6.71 7.98
N GLY A 154 -17.33 7.13 6.73
CA GLY A 154 -17.04 8.52 6.37
C GLY A 154 -15.69 9.04 6.88
N ALA A 155 -14.77 8.14 7.23
CA ALA A 155 -13.45 8.50 7.75
C ALA A 155 -12.40 8.64 6.63
N LYS A 156 -11.26 9.26 6.94
CA LYS A 156 -10.16 9.42 6.01
C LYS A 156 -9.40 8.10 5.83
N SER A 157 -8.87 7.88 4.63
CA SER A 157 -7.88 6.83 4.37
C SER A 157 -6.88 7.27 3.30
N VAL A 158 -5.64 6.80 3.43
CA VAL A 158 -4.51 7.18 2.58
C VAL A 158 -4.23 6.08 1.55
N GLY A 159 -3.93 6.48 0.32
CA GLY A 159 -3.44 5.61 -0.74
C GLY A 159 -2.07 6.05 -1.21
N LEU A 160 -1.05 5.22 -0.98
CA LEU A 160 0.31 5.43 -1.48
C LEU A 160 0.51 4.56 -2.72
N ASN A 161 0.06 5.01 -3.89
CA ASN A 161 0.23 4.31 -5.17
C ASN A 161 1.65 4.47 -5.73
N ILE A 162 2.05 3.61 -6.66
CA ILE A 162 3.35 3.69 -7.34
C ILE A 162 3.12 3.67 -8.85
N ALA A 163 3.89 4.45 -9.61
CA ALA A 163 3.87 4.40 -11.05
C ALA A 163 4.39 3.04 -11.54
N LEU A 164 3.56 2.29 -12.27
CA LEU A 164 3.89 0.99 -12.86
C LEU A 164 3.73 1.02 -14.38
N PRO A 165 4.46 0.18 -15.14
CA PRO A 165 4.31 0.09 -16.60
C PRO A 165 2.90 -0.30 -17.07
N HIS A 166 2.15 -1.01 -16.22
CA HIS A 166 0.72 -1.26 -16.40
C HIS A 166 -0.02 -0.53 -15.30
N GLU A 167 -0.94 0.34 -15.71
CA GLU A 167 -1.60 1.28 -14.81
C GLU A 167 -2.52 0.56 -13.82
N GLN A 168 -2.10 0.56 -12.55
CA GLN A 168 -2.98 0.21 -11.44
C GLN A 168 -3.72 1.48 -11.04
N HIS A 169 -5.00 1.55 -11.39
CA HIS A 169 -5.85 2.66 -10.98
C HIS A 169 -6.02 2.65 -9.46
N PRO A 170 -5.95 3.80 -8.79
CA PRO A 170 -6.27 3.88 -7.37
C PRO A 170 -7.69 3.41 -7.13
N ASN A 171 -7.91 2.67 -6.04
CA ASN A 171 -9.26 2.27 -5.68
C ASN A 171 -10.12 3.50 -5.30
N PRO A 172 -11.45 3.46 -5.50
CA PRO A 172 -12.30 4.64 -5.41
C PRO A 172 -12.62 5.08 -3.96
N TYR A 173 -12.08 4.39 -2.95
CA TYR A 173 -12.41 4.62 -1.54
C TYR A 173 -11.34 5.44 -0.80
N ILE A 174 -10.24 5.78 -1.48
CA ILE A 174 -9.19 6.63 -0.93
C ILE A 174 -9.70 8.06 -0.82
N THR A 175 -9.34 8.76 0.25
CA THR A 175 -9.65 10.19 0.38
C THR A 175 -8.94 10.97 -0.74
N PRO A 176 -9.64 11.78 -1.56
CA PRO A 176 -9.04 12.40 -2.76
C PRO A 176 -7.77 13.21 -2.51
N SER A 177 -7.69 13.96 -1.40
CA SER A 177 -6.50 14.74 -1.01
C SER A 177 -5.34 13.89 -0.47
N LEU A 178 -5.58 12.60 -0.21
CA LEU A 178 -4.62 11.63 0.34
C LEU A 178 -4.33 10.47 -0.63
N CYS A 179 -4.60 10.67 -1.92
CA CYS A 179 -4.27 9.73 -2.99
C CYS A 179 -2.95 10.16 -3.66
N PHE A 180 -1.85 9.52 -3.28
CA PHE A 180 -0.51 9.87 -3.75
C PHE A 180 0.00 8.87 -4.78
N GLN A 181 0.72 9.34 -5.80
CA GLN A 181 1.39 8.50 -6.78
C GLN A 181 2.90 8.79 -6.72
N PHE A 182 3.67 7.79 -6.33
CA PHE A 182 5.12 7.87 -6.20
C PHE A 182 5.82 7.43 -7.50
N HIS A 183 7.02 7.95 -7.71
CA HIS A 183 7.96 7.44 -8.72
C HIS A 183 8.92 6.42 -8.13
N TYR A 184 9.37 6.65 -6.89
CA TYR A 184 10.43 5.84 -6.27
C TYR A 184 9.90 4.96 -5.13
N PHE A 185 10.10 3.65 -5.25
CA PHE A 185 9.69 2.66 -4.25
C PHE A 185 10.26 2.95 -2.86
N ALA A 186 11.53 3.37 -2.76
CA ALA A 186 12.17 3.64 -1.47
C ALA A 186 11.47 4.76 -0.70
N ILE A 187 11.11 5.87 -1.37
CA ILE A 187 10.42 6.98 -0.72
C ILE A 187 9.00 6.58 -0.29
N ARG A 188 8.31 5.81 -1.13
CA ARG A 188 7.00 5.24 -0.81
C ARG A 188 7.06 4.35 0.45
N LYS A 189 8.06 3.47 0.54
CA LYS A 189 8.31 2.59 1.69
C LYS A 189 8.54 3.38 2.97
N MET A 190 9.39 4.42 2.91
CA MET A 190 9.58 5.32 4.04
C MET A 190 8.27 5.96 4.51
N HIS A 191 7.39 6.40 3.59
CA HIS A 191 6.09 6.97 3.94
C HIS A 191 5.13 6.00 4.61
N PHE A 192 5.19 4.70 4.32
CA PHE A 192 4.40 3.71 5.06
C PHE A 192 4.76 3.70 6.54
N LEU A 193 6.05 3.75 6.85
CA LEU A 193 6.54 3.58 8.23
C LEU A 193 6.74 4.89 9.00
N ASN A 194 6.85 6.03 8.31
CA ASN A 194 7.12 7.34 8.94
C ASN A 194 6.10 7.73 10.03
N ARG A 195 4.86 7.27 9.92
CA ARG A 195 3.77 7.53 10.88
C ARG A 195 3.12 6.26 11.44
N ALA A 196 3.64 5.10 11.06
CA ALA A 196 3.00 3.85 11.41
C ALA A 196 3.04 3.64 12.93
N LYS A 197 1.90 3.22 13.48
CA LYS A 197 1.80 2.59 14.79
C LYS A 197 1.64 1.08 14.67
N ALA A 198 1.10 0.62 13.54
CA ALA A 198 1.02 -0.80 13.26
C ALA A 198 1.13 -1.09 11.77
N LEU A 199 1.56 -2.31 11.47
CA LEU A 199 1.47 -2.95 10.17
C LEU A 199 0.60 -4.20 10.31
N VAL A 200 -0.54 -4.22 9.63
CA VAL A 200 -1.45 -5.37 9.57
C VAL A 200 -1.32 -6.02 8.20
N ALA A 201 -0.70 -7.20 8.18
CA ALA A 201 -0.44 -7.98 6.98
C ALA A 201 -1.47 -9.12 6.84
N PHE A 202 -2.30 -9.02 5.83
CA PHE A 202 -3.19 -10.07 5.35
C PHE A 202 -2.48 -10.97 4.32
N PRO A 203 -3.03 -12.16 4.01
CA PRO A 203 -2.48 -13.03 2.99
C PRO A 203 -2.18 -12.31 1.68
N GLY A 204 -0.93 -12.45 1.23
CA GLY A 204 -0.35 -11.58 0.23
C GLY A 204 0.74 -12.25 -0.62
N GLY A 205 1.22 -11.50 -1.61
CA GLY A 205 2.31 -11.91 -2.49
C GLY A 205 3.62 -11.20 -2.15
N PHE A 206 4.50 -11.04 -3.14
CA PHE A 206 5.82 -10.43 -2.94
C PHE A 206 5.77 -9.02 -2.35
N GLY A 207 4.84 -8.16 -2.77
CA GLY A 207 4.73 -6.82 -2.18
C GLY A 207 4.42 -6.86 -0.68
N THR A 208 3.55 -7.78 -0.24
CA THR A 208 3.23 -7.94 1.18
C THR A 208 4.43 -8.49 1.97
N LEU A 209 5.15 -9.44 1.40
CA LEU A 209 6.35 -10.02 2.03
C LEU A 209 7.49 -9.01 2.12
N ASP A 210 7.70 -8.21 1.08
CA ASP A 210 8.70 -7.14 1.03
C ASP A 210 8.49 -6.15 2.19
N GLU A 211 7.26 -5.65 2.36
CA GLU A 211 6.92 -4.72 3.43
C GLU A 211 7.00 -5.37 4.82
N LEU A 212 6.58 -6.64 4.95
CA LEU A 212 6.67 -7.39 6.21
C LEU A 212 8.14 -7.57 6.64
N PHE A 213 9.00 -8.08 5.75
CA PHE A 213 10.40 -8.35 6.08
C PHE A 213 11.21 -7.06 6.25
N GLU A 214 10.89 -5.99 5.50
CA GLU A 214 11.47 -4.68 5.74
C GLU A 214 11.14 -4.18 7.15
N THR A 215 9.87 -4.23 7.56
CA THR A 215 9.45 -3.76 8.88
C THR A 215 10.07 -4.61 10.00
N LEU A 216 10.09 -5.93 9.85
CA LEU A 216 10.77 -6.85 10.79
C LEU A 216 12.25 -6.51 10.93
N THR A 217 12.95 -6.28 9.81
CA THR A 217 14.38 -5.96 9.81
C THR A 217 14.63 -4.62 10.51
N LEU A 218 13.80 -3.60 10.25
CA LEU A 218 13.94 -2.28 10.86
C LEU A 218 13.68 -2.31 12.38
N LEU A 219 12.73 -3.12 12.85
CA LEU A 219 12.49 -3.34 14.28
C LEU A 219 13.62 -4.15 14.93
N GLN A 220 14.04 -5.26 14.32
CA GLN A 220 15.14 -6.09 14.80
C GLN A 220 16.43 -5.28 14.99
N THR A 221 16.71 -4.37 14.06
CA THR A 221 17.90 -3.50 14.09
C THR A 221 17.72 -2.25 14.95
N ASN A 222 16.55 -2.03 15.55
CA ASN A 222 16.17 -0.84 16.31
C ASN A 222 16.30 0.48 15.52
N VAL A 223 16.26 0.43 14.19
CA VAL A 223 16.20 1.63 13.33
C VAL A 223 14.86 2.32 13.52
N ILE A 224 13.79 1.54 13.70
CA ILE A 224 12.47 2.01 14.14
C ILE A 224 12.06 1.30 15.42
N SER A 225 11.09 1.85 16.14
CA SER A 225 10.47 1.23 17.32
C SER A 225 9.01 1.66 17.43
N GLY A 226 8.23 0.95 18.24
CA GLY A 226 6.82 1.30 18.48
C GLY A 226 5.90 1.09 17.27
N VAL A 227 6.21 0.09 16.44
CA VAL A 227 5.32 -0.40 15.37
C VAL A 227 4.94 -1.83 15.68
N SER A 228 3.64 -2.08 15.88
CA SER A 228 3.10 -3.43 16.10
C SER A 228 2.91 -4.16 14.77
N ILE A 229 3.41 -5.40 14.63
CA ILE A 229 3.18 -6.21 13.41
C ILE A 229 2.12 -7.25 13.70
N ILE A 230 1.02 -7.22 12.94
CA ILE A 230 -0.07 -8.19 13.03
C ILE A 230 -0.15 -9.00 11.73
N LEU A 231 -0.08 -10.33 11.85
CA LEU A 231 -0.21 -11.29 10.76
C LEU A 231 -1.61 -11.92 10.82
N MET A 232 -2.46 -11.57 9.85
CA MET A 232 -3.83 -12.08 9.80
C MET A 232 -3.87 -13.50 9.25
N GLY A 233 -4.46 -14.44 10.01
CA GLY A 233 -4.62 -15.83 9.63
C GLY A 233 -3.36 -16.67 9.78
N GLN A 234 -3.11 -17.17 11.00
CA GLN A 234 -1.88 -17.90 11.37
C GLN A 234 -1.58 -19.07 10.42
N GLU A 235 -2.59 -19.86 10.07
CA GLU A 235 -2.45 -21.02 9.19
C GLU A 235 -1.82 -20.66 7.84
N PHE A 236 -2.13 -19.49 7.27
CA PHE A 236 -1.54 -19.05 6.01
C PHE A 236 -0.04 -18.79 6.16
N TRP A 237 0.34 -18.06 7.20
CA TRP A 237 1.71 -17.62 7.42
C TRP A 237 2.64 -18.77 7.81
N GLU A 238 2.20 -19.70 8.66
CA GLU A 238 3.01 -20.86 9.06
C GLU A 238 3.21 -21.86 7.91
N LYS A 239 2.24 -21.96 6.99
CA LYS A 239 2.43 -22.74 5.76
C LYS A 239 3.39 -22.07 4.78
N LEU A 240 3.48 -20.75 4.80
CA LEU A 240 4.32 -19.97 3.89
C LEU A 240 5.75 -19.83 4.40
N ILE A 241 5.93 -19.58 5.70
CA ILE A 241 7.21 -19.25 6.32
C ILE A 241 7.46 -20.19 7.50
N ASN A 242 8.55 -20.94 7.43
CA ASN A 242 9.00 -21.79 8.52
C ASN A 242 9.89 -20.99 9.48
N TRP A 243 9.28 -20.27 10.42
CA TRP A 243 9.99 -19.47 11.42
C TRP A 243 10.96 -20.28 12.29
N PRO A 244 10.62 -21.49 12.78
CA PRO A 244 11.57 -22.32 13.53
C PRO A 244 12.88 -22.56 12.79
N MET A 245 12.82 -22.77 11.46
CA MET A 245 14.03 -22.97 10.66
C MET A 245 15.00 -21.78 10.74
N PHE A 246 14.49 -20.54 10.79
CA PHE A 246 15.33 -19.35 10.93
C PHE A 246 16.08 -19.34 12.27
N VAL A 247 15.39 -19.72 13.35
CA VAL A 247 15.96 -19.78 14.71
C VAL A 247 16.93 -20.96 14.84
N ASP A 248 16.50 -22.16 14.44
CA ASP A 248 17.30 -23.38 14.52
C ASP A 248 18.58 -23.31 13.67
N SER A 249 18.55 -22.53 12.59
CA SER A 249 19.71 -22.26 11.74
C SER A 249 20.58 -21.10 12.23
N GLY A 250 20.20 -20.41 13.31
CA GLY A 250 20.93 -19.28 13.87
C GLY A 250 20.90 -18.01 13.00
N LEU A 251 19.87 -17.84 12.16
CA LEU A 251 19.73 -16.67 11.27
C LEU A 251 19.05 -15.48 11.97
N ILE A 252 18.23 -15.77 12.99
CA ILE A 252 17.61 -14.78 13.90
C ILE A 252 17.64 -15.34 15.33
N SER A 253 17.42 -14.46 16.32
CA SER A 253 17.26 -14.87 17.70
C SER A 253 15.84 -15.40 17.97
N PRO A 254 15.63 -16.26 18.98
CA PRO A 254 14.28 -16.67 19.39
C PRO A 254 13.36 -15.49 19.74
N GLN A 255 13.91 -14.41 20.29
CA GLN A 255 13.19 -13.20 20.67
C GLN A 255 12.68 -12.41 19.46
N ASP A 256 13.30 -12.56 18.29
CA ASP A 256 12.84 -11.89 17.06
C ASP A 256 11.46 -12.40 16.62
N LEU A 257 11.03 -13.58 17.10
CA LEU A 257 9.68 -14.10 16.90
C LEU A 257 8.62 -13.38 17.75
N GLU A 258 9.03 -12.56 18.72
CA GLU A 258 8.15 -11.71 19.52
C GLU A 258 7.83 -10.38 18.81
N LEU A 259 8.46 -10.09 17.67
CA LEU A 259 8.25 -8.86 16.88
C LEU A 259 6.90 -8.81 16.16
N PHE A 260 6.17 -9.91 16.09
CA PHE A 260 4.87 -9.99 15.43
C PHE A 260 3.87 -10.83 16.23
N HIS A 261 2.59 -10.57 15.98
CA HIS A 261 1.47 -11.28 16.57
C HIS A 261 0.57 -11.84 15.48
N TYR A 262 -0.09 -12.97 15.77
CA TYR A 262 -1.17 -13.47 14.92
C TYR A 262 -2.52 -12.91 15.36
N ALA A 263 -3.45 -12.79 14.41
CA ALA A 263 -4.85 -12.52 14.69
C ALA A 263 -5.75 -13.24 13.68
N GLU A 264 -6.91 -13.70 14.12
CA GLU A 264 -7.90 -14.41 13.30
C GLU A 264 -9.11 -13.52 12.96
N SER A 265 -9.23 -12.34 13.57
CA SER A 265 -10.32 -11.39 13.33
C SER A 265 -9.87 -9.93 13.42
N ALA A 266 -10.63 -9.05 12.78
CA ALA A 266 -10.48 -7.61 12.88
C ALA A 266 -10.41 -7.09 14.33
N GLN A 267 -11.26 -7.63 15.21
CA GLN A 267 -11.31 -7.23 16.62
C GLN A 267 -10.02 -7.65 17.34
N GLU A 268 -9.56 -8.88 17.16
CA GLU A 268 -8.35 -9.39 17.80
C GLU A 268 -7.09 -8.62 17.36
N ALA A 269 -7.02 -8.28 16.08
CA ALA A 269 -5.94 -7.44 15.54
C ALA A 269 -5.93 -6.07 16.22
N TRP A 270 -7.10 -5.44 16.35
CA TRP A 270 -7.21 -4.13 17.00
C TRP A 270 -6.91 -4.17 18.50
N ASP A 271 -7.42 -5.17 19.21
CA ASP A 271 -7.18 -5.34 20.65
C ASP A 271 -5.68 -5.54 20.93
N THR A 272 -4.96 -6.21 20.03
CA THR A 272 -3.51 -6.36 20.13
C THR A 272 -2.80 -5.03 19.95
N ILE A 273 -3.15 -4.25 18.92
CA ILE A 273 -2.56 -2.91 18.70
C ILE A 273 -2.83 -1.98 19.88
N LEU A 274 -4.03 -2.01 20.47
CA LEU A 274 -4.37 -1.22 21.65
C LEU A 274 -3.56 -1.60 22.90
N ARG A 275 -3.22 -2.88 23.05
CA ARG A 275 -2.39 -3.38 24.15
C ARG A 275 -0.96 -2.88 24.03
N ASP A 276 -0.43 -2.84 22.81
CA ASP A 276 0.93 -2.39 22.52
C ASP A 276 1.07 -0.85 22.56
N HIS A 277 -0.05 -0.14 22.37
CA HIS A 277 -0.13 1.33 22.40
C HIS A 277 -1.20 1.83 23.40
N PRO A 278 -0.97 1.69 24.72
CA PRO A 278 -1.96 2.03 25.75
C PRO A 278 -2.21 3.53 25.90
N GLU A 279 -1.31 4.37 25.40
CA GLU A 279 -1.49 5.82 25.34
C GLU A 279 -2.51 6.14 24.24
N ARG A 280 -3.79 6.01 24.59
CA ARG A 280 -4.88 6.54 23.77
C ARG A 280 -4.66 8.03 23.59
N PRO A 281 -4.88 8.58 22.40
CA PRO A 281 -5.20 9.99 22.34
C PRO A 281 -6.48 10.22 23.14
N VAL A 282 -6.34 11.08 24.14
CA VAL A 282 -7.44 11.47 25.03
C VAL A 282 -8.48 12.20 24.18
N PRO A 283 -9.79 11.93 24.33
CA PRO A 283 -10.84 12.69 23.66
C PRO A 283 -10.76 14.19 23.96
#